data_AF-A0AAX4J9B8-F1
#
_entry.id   AF-A0AAX4J9B8-F1
#
_cell.length_a   1.000
_cell.length_b   1.000
_cell.length_c   1.000
_cell.angle_alpha   90.00
_cell.angle_beta   90.00
_cell.angle_gamma   90.00
#
_symmetry.space_group_name_H-M   'P 1'
#
loop_
_entity.id
_entity.type
_entity.pdbx_description
1 polymer ?
#
loop_
_entity_poly.entity_id
_entity_poly.type
_entity_poly.pdbx_seq_one_letter_code
_entity_poly.pdbx_strand_id
1 'polypeptide(L)'
;MDFSKDLFVQNMLDYCVKLIMCFCKFRICLLEYFNVLNNFIIELMNLFFRKKAKVLPKDDMFLVFNGDTKLKEMVCSKSTKISTSKSSSIIKCWDYKEDRVYETNLNMNDLITHYFKSYKIYEKNKRSFLSKIDSVYVVLTDIARSTELWNKDRFKMAKSIIEHDNIFYELIDQFCGIELRNEGDSFLAAFLDKNKCLEFAKNFYSRVSNIHFDEKYKIEVKVVVNKEKILYKKSRDLISQNIKDTYEMIRHTSTNKICINEAFMNNQKDKMFCVHYCK
;
A
#
# COMPACT_ATOMS: atom_id res chain seq x y z
N MET A 1 14.12 -11.17 -38.64
CA MET A 1 14.76 -10.51 -37.49
C MET A 1 14.81 -11.52 -36.37
N ASP A 2 16.00 -11.80 -35.84
CA ASP A 2 16.17 -12.72 -34.72
C ASP A 2 15.85 -11.97 -33.42
N PHE A 3 14.57 -11.96 -33.04
CA PHE A 3 14.06 -11.22 -31.88
C PHE A 3 14.71 -11.66 -30.56
N SER A 4 15.37 -12.82 -30.54
CA SER A 4 16.08 -13.34 -29.37
C SER A 4 17.32 -12.53 -28.98
N LYS A 5 17.86 -11.70 -29.89
CA LYS A 5 19.06 -10.87 -29.65
C LYS A 5 18.73 -9.40 -29.41
N ASP A 6 17.45 -9.02 -29.51
CA ASP A 6 17.02 -7.65 -29.29
C ASP A 6 16.87 -7.40 -27.78
N LEU A 7 17.75 -6.56 -27.23
CA LEU A 7 17.79 -6.22 -25.80
C LEU A 7 16.46 -5.62 -25.32
N PHE A 8 15.73 -4.91 -26.19
CA PHE A 8 14.42 -4.38 -25.87
C PHE A 8 13.40 -5.50 -25.69
N VAL A 9 13.39 -6.47 -26.61
CA VAL A 9 12.49 -7.64 -26.52
C VAL A 9 12.81 -8.49 -25.30
N GLN A 10 14.08 -8.67 -24.97
CA GLN A 10 14.51 -9.38 -23.76
C GLN A 10 14.05 -8.66 -22.48
N ASN A 11 14.23 -7.34 -22.38
CA ASN A 11 13.75 -6.56 -21.25
C ASN A 11 12.23 -6.61 -21.13
N MET A 12 11.52 -6.54 -22.26
CA MET A 12 10.06 -6.66 -22.30
C MET A 12 9.57 -8.03 -21.82
N LEU A 13 10.22 -9.11 -22.24
CA LEU A 13 9.90 -10.46 -21.77
C LEU A 13 10.18 -10.60 -20.27
N ASP A 14 11.29 -10.05 -19.78
CA ASP A 14 11.60 -10.01 -18.35
C ASP A 14 10.55 -9.22 -17.55
N TYR A 15 10.05 -8.09 -18.09
CA TYR A 15 8.95 -7.34 -17.48
C TYR A 15 7.63 -8.11 -17.48
N CYS A 16 7.28 -8.76 -18.58
CA CYS A 16 6.13 -9.65 -18.62
C CYS A 16 6.28 -10.75 -17.56
N VAL A 17 7.43 -11.41 -17.48
CA VAL A 17 7.69 -12.45 -16.47
C VAL A 17 7.59 -11.89 -15.04
N LYS A 18 8.16 -10.71 -14.75
CA LYS A 18 8.04 -10.07 -13.43
C LYS A 18 6.61 -9.70 -13.08
N LEU A 19 5.86 -9.17 -14.05
CA LEU A 19 4.44 -8.86 -13.90
C LEU A 19 3.65 -10.14 -13.59
N ILE A 20 3.89 -11.21 -14.36
CA ILE A 20 3.29 -12.54 -14.17
C ILE A 20 3.64 -13.11 -12.79
N MET A 21 4.91 -13.05 -12.38
CA MET A 21 5.38 -13.52 -11.07
C MET A 21 4.72 -12.74 -9.93
N CYS A 22 4.58 -11.42 -10.06
CA CYS A 22 3.78 -10.61 -9.13
C CYS A 22 2.34 -11.12 -9.09
N PHE A 23 1.67 -11.26 -10.24
CA PHE A 23 0.28 -11.74 -10.30
C PHE A 23 0.10 -13.15 -9.70
N CYS A 24 1.03 -14.07 -9.94
CA CYS A 24 1.07 -15.41 -9.34
C CYS A 24 1.27 -15.36 -7.82
N LYS A 25 2.17 -14.50 -7.33
CA LYS A 25 2.41 -14.30 -5.89
C LYS A 25 1.16 -13.76 -5.17
N PHE A 26 0.35 -12.95 -5.85
CA PHE A 26 -0.86 -12.33 -5.28
C PHE A 26 -2.17 -13.08 -5.53
N ARG A 27 -2.15 -14.29 -6.11
CA ARG A 27 -3.34 -15.15 -6.37
C ARG A 27 -4.50 -14.40 -7.06
N ILE A 28 -4.19 -13.56 -8.04
CA ILE A 28 -5.17 -12.76 -8.77
C ILE A 28 -6.00 -13.64 -9.71
N CYS A 29 -7.29 -13.30 -9.91
CA CYS A 29 -8.19 -14.05 -10.78
C CYS A 29 -7.64 -14.12 -12.22
N LEU A 30 -7.57 -15.32 -12.80
CA LEU A 30 -7.04 -15.57 -14.14
C LEU A 30 -7.64 -14.64 -15.21
N LEU A 31 -8.95 -14.38 -15.15
CA LEU A 31 -9.64 -13.52 -16.12
C LEU A 31 -9.18 -12.04 -16.03
N GLU A 32 -8.92 -11.55 -14.83
CA GLU A 32 -8.46 -10.18 -14.60
C GLU A 32 -6.97 -10.03 -14.92
N TYR A 33 -6.19 -11.06 -14.62
CA TYR A 33 -4.82 -11.22 -15.11
C TYR A 33 -4.76 -11.13 -16.64
N PHE A 34 -5.65 -11.86 -17.33
CA PHE A 34 -5.75 -11.78 -18.78
C PHE A 34 -6.11 -10.37 -19.24
N ASN A 35 -7.04 -9.66 -18.60
CA ASN A 35 -7.41 -8.31 -19.02
C ASN A 35 -6.28 -7.28 -18.81
N VAL A 36 -5.54 -7.33 -17.70
CA VAL A 36 -4.41 -6.42 -17.47
C VAL A 36 -3.27 -6.74 -18.42
N LEU A 37 -2.94 -8.02 -18.58
CA LEU A 37 -1.90 -8.46 -19.51
C LEU A 37 -2.29 -8.12 -20.95
N ASN A 38 -3.55 -8.31 -21.34
CA ASN A 38 -4.04 -8.02 -22.67
C ASN A 38 -4.06 -6.51 -22.95
N ASN A 39 -4.43 -5.67 -21.97
CA ASN A 39 -4.34 -4.21 -22.12
C ASN A 39 -2.88 -3.74 -22.20
N PHE A 40 -2.00 -4.29 -21.37
CA PHE A 40 -0.56 -4.02 -21.45
C PHE A 40 0.00 -4.42 -22.81
N ILE A 41 -0.34 -5.62 -23.30
CA ILE A 41 0.05 -6.10 -24.64
C ILE A 41 -0.57 -5.24 -25.74
N ILE A 42 -1.83 -4.82 -25.65
CA ILE A 42 -2.49 -3.95 -26.64
C ILE A 42 -1.83 -2.57 -26.67
N GLU A 43 -1.56 -1.96 -25.52
CA GLU A 43 -0.82 -0.70 -25.42
C GLU A 43 0.59 -0.84 -26.03
N LEU A 44 1.25 -1.97 -25.78
CA LEU A 44 2.54 -2.32 -26.38
C LEU A 44 2.47 -2.54 -27.90
N MET A 45 1.48 -3.28 -28.38
CA MET A 45 1.28 -3.55 -29.81
C MET A 45 0.90 -2.27 -30.55
N ASN A 46 0.15 -1.37 -29.92
CA ASN A 46 -0.12 -0.04 -30.47
C ASN A 46 1.16 0.81 -30.61
N LEU A 47 2.14 0.64 -29.70
CA LEU A 47 3.48 1.23 -29.85
C LEU A 47 4.25 0.63 -31.04
N PHE A 48 4.15 -0.68 -31.28
CA PHE A 48 4.85 -1.37 -32.37
C PHE A 48 4.23 -1.18 -33.76
N PHE A 49 2.90 -1.09 -33.86
CA PHE A 49 2.18 -1.21 -35.14
C PHE A 49 1.56 0.08 -35.67
N ARG A 50 1.56 1.19 -34.92
CA ARG A 50 1.11 2.48 -35.46
C ARG A 50 2.15 3.08 -36.42
N LYS A 51 1.99 2.73 -37.71
CA LYS A 51 2.55 3.47 -38.85
C LYS A 51 2.01 4.90 -38.86
N LYS A 52 2.69 5.82 -38.18
CA LYS A 52 2.90 7.24 -38.55
C LYS A 52 3.54 7.99 -37.37
N ALA A 53 4.85 7.85 -37.22
CA ALA A 53 5.81 8.93 -36.90
C ALA A 53 7.17 8.30 -36.58
N LYS A 54 8.24 8.92 -37.07
CA LYS A 54 9.62 8.49 -36.99
C LYS A 54 10.13 8.52 -35.54
N VAL A 55 10.00 7.44 -34.79
CA VAL A 55 10.86 7.18 -33.63
C VAL A 55 11.37 5.76 -33.74
N LEU A 56 12.60 5.62 -34.22
CA LEU A 56 13.36 4.39 -34.06
C LEU A 56 13.76 4.31 -32.59
N PRO A 57 13.32 3.30 -31.81
CA PRO A 57 13.72 3.19 -30.42
C PRO A 57 15.17 2.71 -30.41
N LYS A 58 16.10 3.66 -30.32
CA LYS A 58 17.41 3.41 -29.73
C LYS A 58 17.30 3.81 -28.27
N ASP A 59 17.24 2.77 -27.44
CA ASP A 59 17.72 2.70 -26.06
C ASP A 59 16.90 3.20 -24.86
N ASP A 60 15.68 3.74 -24.97
CA ASP A 60 14.94 4.15 -23.76
C ASP A 60 13.48 3.67 -23.69
N MET A 61 13.03 3.33 -22.48
CA MET A 61 11.68 2.87 -22.15
C MET A 61 10.68 4.04 -22.16
N PHE A 62 9.49 3.83 -22.75
CA PHE A 62 8.45 4.85 -22.88
C PHE A 62 7.16 4.50 -22.13
N LEU A 63 6.56 5.50 -21.48
CA LEU A 63 5.17 5.48 -20.99
C LEU A 63 4.26 6.28 -21.92
N VAL A 64 3.09 5.75 -22.27
CA VAL A 64 2.15 6.43 -23.17
C VAL A 64 1.09 7.19 -22.37
N PHE A 65 1.03 8.52 -22.50
CA PHE A 65 -0.02 9.31 -21.85
C PHE A 65 -1.31 9.24 -22.65
N ASN A 66 -2.42 8.82 -22.02
CA ASN A 66 -3.75 8.98 -22.60
C ASN A 66 -4.40 10.34 -22.31
N GLY A 67 -3.59 11.38 -22.13
CA GLY A 67 -4.04 12.68 -21.63
C GLY A 67 -4.61 12.63 -20.20
N ASP A 68 -4.10 11.72 -19.36
CA ASP A 68 -4.40 11.71 -17.92
C ASP A 68 -3.60 12.84 -17.24
N THR A 69 -4.30 13.92 -16.88
CA THR A 69 -3.71 15.16 -16.33
C THR A 69 -2.98 14.93 -15.01
N LYS A 70 -3.37 13.93 -14.21
CA LYS A 70 -2.72 13.62 -12.92
C LYS A 70 -1.32 13.04 -13.09
N LEU A 71 -1.11 12.21 -14.12
CA LEU A 71 0.21 11.68 -14.43
C LEU A 71 1.14 12.80 -14.95
N LYS A 72 0.58 13.75 -15.71
CA LYS A 72 1.31 14.94 -16.20
C LYS A 72 1.79 15.83 -15.06
N GLU A 73 0.95 16.06 -14.05
CA GLU A 73 1.34 16.80 -12.83
C GLU A 73 2.42 16.09 -12.02
N MET A 74 2.34 14.75 -11.90
CA MET A 74 3.32 13.95 -11.16
C MET A 74 4.70 13.93 -11.83
N VAL A 75 4.72 13.94 -13.17
CA VAL A 75 5.96 14.03 -13.97
C VAL A 75 6.55 15.43 -13.95
N CYS A 76 5.73 16.47 -14.06
CA CYS A 76 6.19 17.86 -14.08
C CYS A 76 6.62 18.38 -12.70
N SER A 77 6.08 17.86 -11.60
CA SER A 77 6.42 18.32 -10.23
C SER A 77 7.77 17.80 -9.71
N LYS A 78 8.27 16.66 -10.24
CA LYS A 78 9.54 16.03 -9.83
C LYS A 78 10.73 16.39 -10.74
N SER A 79 10.54 17.23 -11.75
CA SER A 79 11.58 17.60 -12.73
C SER A 79 12.52 18.72 -12.27
N THR A 80 12.33 19.29 -11.07
CA THR A 80 13.20 20.35 -10.56
C THR A 80 14.44 19.79 -9.87
N LYS A 81 15.58 19.93 -10.59
CA LYS A 81 16.98 19.65 -10.21
C LYS A 81 17.46 18.21 -10.43
N ILE A 82 17.91 17.94 -11.66
CA ILE A 82 18.74 16.78 -12.01
C ILE A 82 20.17 17.06 -11.55
N SER A 83 20.62 16.37 -10.49
CA SER A 83 22.04 16.25 -10.18
C SER A 83 22.63 15.10 -10.99
N THR A 84 23.69 15.41 -11.73
CA THR A 84 24.46 14.50 -12.58
C THR A 84 25.22 13.46 -11.76
N SER A 85 24.56 12.37 -11.36
CA SER A 85 25.24 11.15 -10.93
C SER A 85 24.66 9.93 -11.66
N LYS A 86 25.57 9.20 -12.28
CA LYS A 86 25.38 8.11 -13.24
C LYS A 86 24.42 7.00 -12.78
N SER A 87 23.70 6.46 -13.77
CA SER A 87 23.29 5.04 -13.86
C SER A 87 22.07 4.59 -13.04
N SER A 88 20.94 5.27 -13.17
CA SER A 88 19.64 4.62 -13.02
C SER A 88 18.80 4.93 -14.26
N SER A 89 18.34 3.90 -14.95
CA SER A 89 17.50 3.95 -16.16
C SER A 89 16.44 5.05 -16.08
N ILE A 90 16.67 6.15 -16.79
CA ILE A 90 15.77 7.31 -16.85
C ILE A 90 14.54 6.87 -17.65
N ILE A 91 13.37 6.92 -17.02
CA ILE A 91 12.13 6.53 -17.67
C ILE A 91 11.64 7.72 -18.50
N LYS A 92 11.49 7.53 -19.81
CA LYS A 92 10.94 8.54 -20.71
C LYS A 92 9.43 8.34 -20.88
N CYS A 93 8.73 9.42 -21.15
CA CYS A 93 7.29 9.55 -21.04
C CYS A 93 6.77 10.22 -22.31
N TRP A 94 6.04 9.54 -23.18
CA TRP A 94 5.51 10.09 -24.43
C TRP A 94 4.03 10.45 -24.34
N ASP A 95 3.73 11.73 -24.48
CA ASP A 95 2.37 12.23 -24.68
C ASP A 95 2.00 12.17 -26.15
N TYR A 96 1.17 11.19 -26.53
CA TYR A 96 0.78 11.01 -27.92
C TYR A 96 -0.18 12.09 -28.42
N LYS A 97 -0.90 12.79 -27.52
CA LYS A 97 -1.83 13.86 -27.92
C LYS A 97 -1.06 15.12 -28.32
N GLU A 98 0.03 15.39 -27.62
CA GLU A 98 0.92 16.52 -27.90
C GLU A 98 2.14 16.15 -28.76
N ASP A 99 2.32 14.86 -29.01
CA ASP A 99 3.48 14.24 -29.65
C ASP A 99 4.82 14.69 -29.03
N ARG A 100 4.89 14.66 -27.69
CA ARG A 100 6.05 15.13 -26.91
C ARG A 100 6.58 14.09 -25.97
N VAL A 101 7.90 13.98 -25.88
CA VAL A 101 8.59 13.11 -24.92
C VAL A 101 9.10 13.95 -23.75
N TYR A 102 8.80 13.49 -22.54
CA TYR A 102 9.22 14.03 -21.27
C TYR A 102 10.21 13.07 -20.63
N GLU A 103 11.35 13.58 -20.16
CA GLU A 103 12.25 12.81 -19.30
C GLU A 103 11.73 12.85 -17.87
N THR A 104 11.73 11.70 -17.19
CA THR A 104 11.21 11.62 -15.82
C THR A 104 12.23 11.01 -14.88
N ASN A 105 12.18 11.49 -13.63
CA ASN A 105 12.90 10.88 -12.52
C ASN A 105 12.12 9.71 -11.90
N LEU A 106 11.07 9.22 -12.57
CA LEU A 106 10.31 8.08 -12.07
C LEU A 106 11.15 6.83 -12.17
N ASN A 107 11.06 5.99 -11.15
CA ASN A 107 11.62 4.64 -11.19
C ASN A 107 10.50 3.61 -11.40
N MET A 108 10.89 2.33 -11.52
CA MET A 108 9.95 1.23 -11.74
C MET A 108 8.89 1.09 -10.63
N ASN A 109 9.23 1.41 -9.37
CA ASN A 109 8.27 1.34 -8.27
C ASN A 109 7.23 2.45 -8.37
N ASP A 110 7.60 3.65 -8.81
CA ASP A 110 6.65 4.74 -9.07
C ASP A 110 5.63 4.34 -10.14
N LEU A 111 6.10 3.64 -11.16
CA LEU A 111 5.29 3.12 -12.27
C LEU A 111 4.27 2.07 -11.82
N ILE A 112 4.75 1.04 -11.13
CA ILE A 112 3.90 -0.01 -10.57
C ILE A 112 2.86 0.62 -9.65
N THR A 113 3.29 1.56 -8.80
CA THR A 113 2.39 2.30 -7.89
C THR A 113 1.32 3.06 -8.66
N HIS A 114 1.66 3.72 -9.77
CA HIS A 114 0.69 4.41 -10.62
C HIS A 114 -0.34 3.44 -11.19
N TYR A 115 0.08 2.35 -11.83
CA TYR A 115 -0.85 1.37 -12.40
C TYR A 115 -1.75 0.74 -11.32
N PHE A 116 -1.20 0.41 -10.15
CA PHE A 116 -1.99 -0.12 -9.04
C PHE A 116 -3.05 0.88 -8.56
N LYS A 117 -2.73 2.18 -8.51
CA LYS A 117 -3.66 3.26 -8.15
C LYS A 117 -4.70 3.51 -9.25
N SER A 118 -4.28 3.69 -10.50
CA SER A 118 -5.13 4.01 -11.65
C SER A 118 -6.18 2.94 -11.92
N TYR A 119 -5.81 1.66 -11.80
CA TYR A 119 -6.73 0.55 -11.99
C TYR A 119 -7.46 0.11 -10.70
N LYS A 120 -7.25 0.82 -9.59
CA LYS A 120 -7.82 0.53 -8.27
C LYS A 120 -7.59 -0.92 -7.85
N ILE A 121 -6.43 -1.47 -8.19
CA ILE A 121 -6.11 -2.89 -7.97
C ILE A 121 -6.16 -3.21 -6.47
N TYR A 122 -5.65 -2.31 -5.62
CA TYR A 122 -5.76 -2.44 -4.16
C TYR A 122 -7.22 -2.45 -3.66
N GLU A 123 -8.09 -1.59 -4.20
CA GLU A 123 -9.52 -1.59 -3.81
C GLU A 123 -10.24 -2.86 -4.28
N LYS A 124 -9.89 -3.39 -5.46
CA LYS A 124 -10.49 -4.62 -6.00
C LYS A 124 -10.00 -5.86 -5.23
N ASN A 125 -8.73 -5.91 -4.84
CA ASN A 125 -8.18 -6.96 -3.96
C ASN A 125 -8.85 -6.95 -2.58
N LYS A 126 -9.09 -5.76 -2.02
CA LYS A 126 -9.85 -5.59 -0.79
C LYS A 126 -11.27 -6.16 -0.93
N ARG A 127 -11.94 -5.96 -2.07
CA ARG A 127 -13.28 -6.53 -2.32
C ARG A 127 -13.28 -8.05 -2.48
N SER A 128 -12.31 -8.63 -3.19
CA SER A 128 -12.23 -10.08 -3.38
C SER A 128 -11.83 -10.83 -2.10
N PHE A 129 -10.94 -10.23 -1.30
CA PHE A 129 -10.58 -10.72 0.03
C PHE A 129 -11.80 -10.77 0.95
N LEU A 130 -12.61 -9.71 0.96
CA LEU A 130 -13.75 -9.63 1.86
C LEU A 130 -14.93 -10.49 1.43
N SER A 131 -15.13 -10.74 0.13
CA SER A 131 -16.32 -11.43 -0.39
C SER A 131 -16.49 -12.89 0.06
N LYS A 132 -15.41 -13.57 0.45
CA LYS A 132 -15.43 -15.03 0.76
C LYS A 132 -15.30 -15.39 2.25
N ILE A 133 -15.33 -14.40 3.14
CA ILE A 133 -14.89 -14.58 4.53
C ILE A 133 -15.98 -14.13 5.49
N ASP A 134 -16.26 -14.99 6.47
CA ASP A 134 -17.30 -14.79 7.50
C ASP A 134 -16.78 -14.05 8.73
N SER A 135 -15.48 -14.20 9.02
CA SER A 135 -14.82 -13.49 10.11
C SER A 135 -13.39 -13.13 9.79
N VAL A 136 -12.93 -11.99 10.29
CA VAL A 136 -11.54 -11.51 10.18
C VAL A 136 -11.00 -11.14 11.54
N TYR A 137 -9.68 -11.13 11.67
CA TYR A 137 -9.00 -10.56 12.82
C TYR A 137 -8.62 -9.12 12.46
N VAL A 138 -9.00 -8.17 13.29
CA VAL A 138 -8.73 -6.74 13.05
C VAL A 138 -7.73 -6.20 14.04
N VAL A 139 -6.96 -5.22 13.58
CA VAL A 139 -6.11 -4.39 14.44
C VAL A 139 -6.54 -2.95 14.26
N LEU A 140 -6.89 -2.29 15.37
CA LEU A 140 -7.13 -0.84 15.40
C LEU A 140 -5.97 -0.19 16.17
N THR A 141 -5.41 0.86 15.59
CA THR A 141 -4.29 1.62 16.14
C THR A 141 -4.67 3.09 16.28
N ASP A 142 -4.09 3.80 17.23
CA ASP A 142 -4.39 5.23 17.47
C ASP A 142 -3.22 5.87 18.22
N ILE A 143 -2.70 7.02 17.75
CA ILE A 143 -1.68 7.75 18.50
C ILE A 143 -2.35 8.45 19.69
N ALA A 144 -1.92 8.10 20.89
CA ALA A 144 -2.49 8.69 22.09
C ALA A 144 -2.15 10.18 22.20
N ARG A 145 -3.17 10.97 22.54
CA ARG A 145 -3.05 12.43 22.74
C ARG A 145 -2.57 13.17 21.48
N SER A 146 -2.85 12.65 20.29
CA SER A 146 -2.44 13.27 19.02
C SER A 146 -2.89 14.72 18.89
N THR A 147 -4.10 15.08 19.32
CA THR A 147 -4.58 16.48 19.34
C THR A 147 -3.68 17.39 20.17
N GLU A 148 -3.19 16.93 21.34
CA GLU A 148 -2.26 17.69 22.18
C GLU A 148 -0.91 17.86 21.48
N LEU A 149 -0.41 16.79 20.85
CA LEU A 149 0.86 16.81 20.11
C LEU A 149 0.82 17.73 18.89
N TRP A 150 -0.29 17.75 18.15
CA TRP A 150 -0.55 18.68 17.06
C TRP A 150 -0.52 20.13 17.52
N ASN A 151 -1.12 20.42 18.68
CA ASN A 151 -1.13 21.76 19.26
C ASN A 151 0.24 22.17 19.82
N LYS A 152 1.04 21.22 20.30
CA LYS A 152 2.38 21.46 20.84
C LYS A 152 3.38 21.79 19.73
N ASP A 153 3.45 20.97 18.68
CA ASP A 153 4.31 21.21 17.52
C ASP A 153 3.83 20.41 16.30
N ARG A 154 3.11 21.10 15.41
CA ARG A 154 2.55 20.51 14.18
C ARG A 154 3.60 19.90 13.24
N PHE A 155 4.82 20.41 13.21
CA PHE A 155 5.84 19.92 12.29
C PHE A 155 6.46 18.61 12.81
N LYS A 156 6.74 18.55 14.12
CA LYS A 156 7.18 17.31 14.78
C LYS A 156 6.10 16.23 14.74
N MET A 157 4.84 16.61 14.93
CA MET A 157 3.72 15.68 14.81
C MET A 157 3.60 15.13 13.38
N ALA A 158 3.66 16.00 12.37
CA ALA A 158 3.63 15.57 10.97
C ALA A 158 4.78 14.60 10.62
N LYS A 159 5.99 14.87 11.13
CA LYS A 159 7.12 13.94 10.98
C LYS A 159 6.85 12.59 11.64
N SER A 160 6.31 12.61 12.87
CA SER A 160 5.98 11.39 13.62
C SER A 160 4.92 10.55 12.91
N ILE A 161 3.92 11.19 12.30
CA ILE A 161 2.89 10.54 11.47
C ILE A 161 3.52 9.86 10.26
N ILE A 162 4.45 10.52 9.55
CA ILE A 162 5.13 9.92 8.40
C ILE A 162 5.89 8.65 8.81
N GLU A 163 6.60 8.68 9.94
CA GLU A 163 7.31 7.49 10.45
C GLU A 163 6.34 6.37 10.87
N HIS A 164 5.24 6.74 11.53
CA HIS A 164 4.16 5.83 11.92
C HIS A 164 3.52 5.13 10.70
N ASP A 165 3.17 5.89 9.67
CA ASP A 165 2.54 5.39 8.45
C ASP A 165 3.49 4.48 7.67
N ASN A 166 4.78 4.83 7.61
CA ASN A 166 5.79 3.98 6.97
C ASN A 166 5.91 2.61 7.67
N ILE A 167 5.91 2.59 9.01
CA ILE A 167 5.91 1.35 9.79
C ILE A 167 4.64 0.55 9.51
N PHE A 168 3.48 1.20 9.47
CA PHE A 168 2.21 0.55 9.14
C PHE A 168 2.29 -0.16 7.79
N TYR A 169 2.69 0.56 6.74
CA TYR A 169 2.72 0.05 5.37
C TYR A 169 3.76 -1.06 5.16
N GLU A 170 4.91 -1.00 5.84
CA GLU A 170 5.90 -2.08 5.81
C GLU A 170 5.35 -3.35 6.48
N LEU A 171 4.80 -3.22 7.68
CA LEU A 171 4.33 -4.37 8.46
C LEU A 171 3.07 -4.99 7.85
N ILE A 172 2.16 -4.18 7.30
CA ILE A 172 0.93 -4.72 6.73
C ILE A 172 1.20 -5.57 5.50
N ASP A 173 2.18 -5.19 4.67
CA ASP A 173 2.63 -6.01 3.54
C ASP A 173 3.34 -7.29 4.04
N GLN A 174 4.27 -7.15 4.99
CA GLN A 174 5.02 -8.26 5.59
C GLN A 174 4.09 -9.35 6.16
N PHE A 175 3.04 -8.94 6.87
CA PHE A 175 2.10 -9.86 7.53
C PHE A 175 0.86 -10.17 6.67
N CYS A 176 0.87 -9.79 5.39
CA CYS A 176 -0.22 -10.03 4.44
C CYS A 176 -1.59 -9.54 4.94
N GLY A 177 -1.61 -8.41 5.63
CA GLY A 177 -2.82 -7.74 6.08
C GLY A 177 -3.43 -6.85 5.00
N ILE A 178 -4.60 -6.30 5.28
CA ILE A 178 -5.27 -5.34 4.40
C ILE A 178 -5.70 -4.12 5.20
N GLU A 179 -5.35 -2.94 4.70
CA GLU A 179 -5.84 -1.67 5.26
C GLU A 179 -7.34 -1.54 5.00
N LEU A 180 -8.11 -1.48 6.08
CA LEU A 180 -9.55 -1.23 6.04
C LEU A 180 -9.85 0.26 6.03
N ARG A 181 -9.15 1.02 6.86
CA ARG A 181 -9.35 2.45 6.99
C ARG A 181 -8.10 3.12 7.56
N ASN A 182 -7.87 4.36 7.15
CA ASN A 182 -6.97 5.31 7.76
C ASN A 182 -7.80 6.54 8.17
N GLU A 183 -7.73 6.94 9.44
CA GLU A 183 -8.37 8.13 10.01
C GLU A 183 -7.33 9.07 10.63
N GLY A 184 -6.33 9.48 9.84
CA GLY A 184 -5.32 10.45 10.25
C GLY A 184 -4.18 9.79 11.02
N ASP A 185 -4.32 9.71 12.34
CA ASP A 185 -3.34 9.09 13.26
C ASP A 185 -3.77 7.69 13.72
N SER A 186 -4.79 7.14 13.07
CA SER A 186 -5.39 5.85 13.37
C SER A 186 -5.48 4.98 12.11
N PHE A 187 -5.11 3.71 12.24
CA PHE A 187 -5.34 2.69 11.22
C PHE A 187 -6.22 1.56 11.73
N LEU A 188 -7.12 1.11 10.86
CA LEU A 188 -7.84 -0.16 10.97
C LEU A 188 -7.34 -1.12 9.89
N ALA A 189 -6.82 -2.27 10.30
CA ALA A 189 -6.32 -3.34 9.42
C ALA A 189 -7.07 -4.65 9.66
N ALA A 190 -7.12 -5.52 8.65
CA ALA A 190 -7.68 -6.88 8.75
C ALA A 190 -6.71 -7.96 8.28
N PHE A 191 -6.83 -9.12 8.92
CA PHE A 191 -6.01 -10.30 8.74
C PHE A 191 -6.88 -11.56 8.74
N LEU A 192 -6.47 -12.58 7.99
CA LEU A 192 -7.16 -13.89 7.97
C LEU A 192 -6.57 -14.87 8.98
N ASP A 193 -5.32 -14.64 9.35
CA ASP A 193 -4.58 -15.49 10.26
C ASP A 193 -4.43 -14.79 11.61
N LYS A 194 -4.80 -15.49 12.68
CA LYS A 194 -4.75 -14.99 14.07
C LYS A 194 -3.31 -14.63 14.47
N ASN A 195 -2.34 -15.48 14.12
CA ASN A 195 -0.96 -15.31 14.54
C ASN A 195 -0.32 -14.14 13.79
N LYS A 196 -0.54 -14.02 12.48
CA LYS A 196 -0.07 -12.86 11.70
C LYS A 196 -0.64 -11.54 12.24
N CYS A 197 -1.92 -11.54 12.61
CA CYS A 197 -2.57 -10.38 13.23
C CYS A 197 -1.88 -9.97 14.54
N LEU A 198 -1.60 -10.94 15.42
CA LEU A 198 -0.91 -10.69 16.70
C LEU A 198 0.55 -10.26 16.50
N GLU A 199 1.27 -10.89 15.57
CA GLU A 199 2.66 -10.53 15.25
C GLU A 199 2.74 -9.11 14.66
N PHE A 200 1.82 -8.76 13.76
CA PHE A 200 1.68 -7.38 13.28
C PHE A 200 1.50 -6.41 14.45
N ALA A 201 0.52 -6.67 15.34
CA ALA A 201 0.22 -5.79 16.45
C ALA A 201 1.43 -5.61 17.39
N LYS A 202 2.16 -6.70 17.69
CA LYS A 202 3.38 -6.65 18.51
C LYS A 202 4.49 -5.82 17.87
N ASN A 203 4.77 -6.06 16.59
CA ASN A 203 5.82 -5.35 15.86
C ASN A 203 5.47 -3.87 15.68
N PHE A 204 4.21 -3.57 15.37
CA PHE A 204 3.71 -2.22 15.20
C PHE A 204 3.87 -1.42 16.50
N TYR A 205 3.34 -1.95 17.61
CA TYR A 205 3.47 -1.34 18.93
C TYR A 205 4.95 -1.08 19.28
N SER A 206 5.81 -2.10 19.18
CA SER A 206 7.23 -2.00 19.54
C SER A 206 7.97 -0.93 18.72
N ARG A 207 7.70 -0.84 17.41
CA ARG A 207 8.38 0.11 16.52
C ARG A 207 7.83 1.52 16.68
N VAL A 208 6.51 1.69 16.73
CA VAL A 208 5.88 3.01 16.85
C VAL A 208 6.17 3.65 18.21
N SER A 209 6.17 2.87 19.30
CA SER A 209 6.56 3.35 20.62
C SER A 209 8.02 3.81 20.72
N ASN A 210 8.83 3.63 19.68
CA ASN A 210 10.21 4.13 19.59
C ASN A 210 10.36 5.40 18.75
N ILE A 211 9.28 5.89 18.12
CA ILE A 211 9.30 7.17 17.40
C ILE A 211 9.43 8.31 18.41
N HIS A 212 10.43 9.17 18.20
CA HIS A 212 10.66 10.35 19.02
C HIS A 212 9.91 11.54 18.46
N PHE A 213 9.01 12.10 19.26
CA PHE A 213 8.37 13.37 18.95
C PHE A 213 9.36 14.53 19.15
N ASP A 214 10.10 14.49 20.26
CA ASP A 214 11.23 15.39 20.55
C ASP A 214 12.33 14.62 21.30
N GLU A 215 13.42 15.30 21.69
CA GLU A 215 14.57 14.68 22.37
C GLU A 215 14.21 13.95 23.68
N LYS A 216 13.11 14.34 24.33
CA LYS A 216 12.70 13.82 25.65
C LYS A 216 11.43 12.98 25.58
N TYR A 217 10.64 13.14 24.53
CA TYR A 217 9.30 12.55 24.42
C TYR A 217 9.16 11.65 23.20
N LYS A 218 8.73 10.41 23.44
CA LYS A 218 8.32 9.46 22.40
C LYS A 218 6.80 9.49 22.25
N ILE A 219 6.30 9.23 21.05
CA ILE A 219 4.86 9.09 20.86
C ILE A 219 4.36 7.82 21.57
N GLU A 220 3.13 7.90 22.03
CA GLU A 220 2.42 6.78 22.63
C GLU A 220 1.37 6.28 21.66
N VAL A 221 1.17 4.96 21.60
CA VAL A 221 0.22 4.35 20.67
C VAL A 221 -0.68 3.39 21.43
N LYS A 222 -1.96 3.40 21.09
CA LYS A 222 -2.92 2.40 21.53
C LYS A 222 -3.09 1.39 20.41
N VAL A 223 -3.10 0.11 20.77
CA VAL A 223 -3.28 -0.97 19.80
C VAL A 223 -4.30 -1.94 20.36
N VAL A 224 -5.31 -2.23 19.56
CA VAL A 224 -6.39 -3.17 19.87
C VAL A 224 -6.39 -4.28 18.84
N VAL A 225 -6.60 -5.52 19.30
CA VAL A 225 -6.79 -6.69 18.44
C VAL A 225 -8.12 -7.35 18.77
N ASN A 226 -8.97 -7.52 17.76
CA ASN A 226 -10.29 -8.12 17.93
C ASN A 226 -10.62 -9.10 16.78
N LYS A 227 -11.62 -9.97 17.00
CA LYS A 227 -12.15 -10.88 15.99
C LYS A 227 -13.54 -10.39 15.61
N GLU A 228 -13.71 -10.08 14.34
CA GLU A 228 -14.91 -9.44 13.82
C GLU A 228 -15.65 -10.39 12.87
N LYS A 229 -16.97 -10.50 13.04
CA LYS A 229 -17.84 -11.14 12.05
C LYS A 229 -18.25 -10.12 10.99
N ILE A 230 -18.07 -10.46 9.72
CA ILE A 230 -18.39 -9.58 8.61
C ILE A 230 -19.89 -9.71 8.30
N LEU A 231 -20.68 -8.66 8.58
CA LEU A 231 -22.12 -8.65 8.29
C LEU A 231 -22.42 -8.20 6.87
N TYR A 232 -21.74 -7.15 6.41
CA TYR A 232 -22.08 -6.54 5.14
C TYR A 232 -20.86 -6.01 4.40
N LYS A 233 -20.85 -6.29 3.10
CA LYS A 233 -19.71 -6.06 2.21
C LYS A 233 -20.08 -4.95 1.23
N LYS A 234 -19.92 -3.69 1.66
CA LYS A 234 -20.03 -2.57 0.72
C LYS A 234 -18.67 -2.24 0.17
N SER A 235 -18.66 -1.71 -1.04
CA SER A 235 -17.50 -1.59 -1.92
C SER A 235 -16.28 -0.81 -1.38
N ARG A 236 -16.41 -0.18 -0.19
CA ARG A 236 -15.39 0.63 0.50
C ARG A 236 -15.34 0.45 2.02
N ASP A 237 -16.32 -0.19 2.63
CA ASP A 237 -16.45 -0.29 4.09
C ASP A 237 -16.74 -1.71 4.52
N LEU A 238 -16.02 -2.12 5.56
CA LEU A 238 -16.36 -3.29 6.35
C LEU A 238 -17.31 -2.84 7.45
N ILE A 239 -18.56 -3.26 7.34
CA ILE A 239 -19.50 -3.18 8.46
C ILE A 239 -19.47 -4.55 9.12
N SER A 240 -18.68 -4.66 10.20
CA SER A 240 -18.77 -5.82 11.09
C SER A 240 -19.85 -5.59 12.13
N GLN A 241 -20.36 -6.69 12.69
CA GLN A 241 -21.38 -6.64 13.74
C GLN A 241 -20.89 -5.87 14.98
N ASN A 242 -19.59 -6.01 15.27
CA ASN A 242 -18.99 -5.63 16.54
C ASN A 242 -17.86 -4.61 16.38
N ILE A 243 -17.79 -3.87 15.25
CA ILE A 243 -16.74 -2.86 15.08
C ILE A 243 -16.79 -1.81 16.19
N LYS A 244 -18.00 -1.57 16.73
CA LYS A 244 -18.22 -0.71 17.90
C LYS A 244 -17.40 -1.18 19.09
N ASP A 245 -17.38 -2.49 19.37
CA ASP A 245 -16.59 -3.08 20.45
C ASP A 245 -15.11 -2.82 20.25
N THR A 246 -14.60 -2.93 19.01
CA THR A 246 -13.21 -2.59 18.69
C THR A 246 -12.90 -1.11 18.99
N TYR A 247 -13.82 -0.19 18.68
CA TYR A 247 -13.68 1.23 19.04
C TYR A 247 -13.89 1.51 20.54
N GLU A 248 -14.68 0.71 21.25
CA GLU A 248 -14.82 0.82 22.70
C GLU A 248 -13.55 0.32 23.41
N MET A 249 -12.99 -0.81 22.96
CA MET A 249 -11.73 -1.35 23.44
C MET A 249 -10.61 -0.30 23.37
N ILE A 250 -10.50 0.46 22.27
CA ILE A 250 -9.39 1.42 22.13
C ILE A 250 -9.51 2.61 23.09
N ARG A 251 -10.74 3.02 23.45
CA ARG A 251 -10.97 4.10 24.41
C ARG A 251 -10.42 3.76 25.80
N HIS A 252 -10.49 2.50 26.20
CA HIS A 252 -10.01 2.01 27.49
C HIS A 252 -8.60 1.41 27.45
N THR A 253 -7.99 1.32 26.26
CA THR A 253 -6.65 0.76 26.10
C THR A 253 -5.60 1.71 26.68
N SER A 254 -4.77 1.18 27.57
CA SER A 254 -3.60 1.89 28.09
C SER A 254 -2.49 1.94 27.04
N THR A 255 -1.72 3.03 27.01
CA THR A 255 -0.67 3.27 26.01
C THR A 255 0.55 2.37 26.14
N ASN A 256 0.63 1.60 27.23
CA ASN A 256 1.73 0.67 27.52
C ASN A 256 1.39 -0.80 27.20
N LYS A 257 0.22 -1.08 26.61
CA LYS A 257 -0.26 -2.45 26.34
C LYS A 257 -0.99 -2.54 25.02
N ILE A 258 -1.03 -3.75 24.49
CA ILE A 258 -1.94 -4.14 23.42
C ILE A 258 -3.19 -4.75 24.05
N CYS A 259 -4.36 -4.20 23.72
CA CYS A 259 -5.62 -4.72 24.21
C CYS A 259 -6.16 -5.80 23.27
N ILE A 260 -6.44 -6.99 23.78
CA ILE A 260 -6.93 -8.12 22.99
C ILE A 260 -8.29 -8.57 23.49
N ASN A 261 -9.14 -8.98 22.56
CA ASN A 261 -10.38 -9.68 22.91
C ASN A 261 -10.06 -11.06 23.51
N GLU A 262 -10.90 -11.55 24.42
CA GLU A 262 -10.73 -12.85 25.07
C GLU A 262 -10.56 -14.04 24.10
N ALA A 263 -11.11 -13.97 22.88
CA ALA A 263 -10.92 -14.97 21.84
C ALA A 263 -9.45 -15.13 21.40
N PHE A 264 -8.59 -14.17 21.75
CA PHE A 264 -7.16 -14.22 21.50
C PHE A 264 -6.35 -14.79 22.65
N MET A 265 -6.95 -15.02 23.82
CA MET A 265 -6.31 -15.67 24.95
C MET A 265 -5.79 -17.04 24.54
N ASN A 266 -4.47 -17.15 24.42
CA ASN A 266 -3.79 -18.41 24.65
C ASN A 266 -3.36 -18.41 26.12
N ASN A 267 -3.06 -19.57 26.72
CA ASN A 267 -2.62 -19.73 28.13
C ASN A 267 -1.33 -18.95 28.53
N GLN A 268 -0.88 -17.98 27.73
CA GLN A 268 0.31 -17.18 27.95
C GLN A 268 -0.02 -15.87 28.67
N LYS A 269 0.56 -15.72 29.87
CA LYS A 269 0.64 -14.45 30.62
C LYS A 269 1.72 -13.54 30.02
N ASP A 270 1.55 -13.10 28.78
CA ASP A 270 2.44 -12.08 28.20
C ASP A 270 2.03 -10.70 28.74
N LYS A 271 2.94 -10.04 29.46
CA LYS A 271 2.72 -8.75 30.15
C LYS A 271 2.39 -7.61 29.19
N MET A 272 2.68 -7.80 27.89
CA MET A 272 2.40 -6.84 26.84
C MET A 272 0.92 -6.73 26.50
N PHE A 273 0.09 -7.70 26.91
CA PHE A 273 -1.34 -7.71 26.64
C PHE A 273 -2.19 -7.30 27.85
N CYS A 274 -3.30 -6.62 27.58
CA CYS A 274 -4.46 -6.61 28.47
C CYS A 274 -5.64 -7.29 27.77
N VAL A 275 -6.47 -7.98 28.54
CA VAL A 275 -7.63 -8.71 28.01
C VAL A 275 -8.88 -7.88 28.23
N HIS A 276 -9.66 -7.70 27.17
CA HIS A 276 -10.96 -7.06 27.24
C HIS A 276 -12.07 -8.09 27.06
N TYR A 277 -13.05 -8.02 27.94
CA TYR A 277 -14.26 -8.83 27.89
C TYR A 277 -15.35 -7.97 27.24
N CYS A 278 -15.56 -8.14 25.94
CA CYS A 278 -16.69 -7.52 25.26
C CYS A 278 -18.00 -8.11 25.83
N LYS A 279 -19.00 -7.26 26.09
CA LYS A 279 -20.32 -7.67 26.59
C LYS A 279 -21.24 -8.16 25.49
#